data_AF-A0A554LKE0-F1
#
_entry.id   AF-A0A554LKE0-F1
#
_cell.length_a   1.000
_cell.length_b   1.000
_cell.length_c   1.000
_cell.angle_alpha   90.00
_cell.angle_beta   90.00
_cell.angle_gamma   90.00
#
_symmetry.space_group_name_H-M   'P 1'
#
loop_
_entity.id
_entity.type
_entity.pdbx_description
1 polymer ?
#
loop_
_entity_poly.entity_id
_entity_poly.type
_entity_poly.pdbx_seq_one_letter_code
_entity_poly.pdbx_strand_id
1 'polypeptide(L)'
;MTIRTNKITKSGKVIYKGHGNILTAEEKKRADLEYAELEKSIQAVALKLTKDNLLTPDAKKKDALKVWHTIGKELDIFLNKKRLDIEDEKNFWETLYGRWPAIHIGLPKFRIYSTRNDFKTARELARFNLKELKRVGSWGLWREIISCKRINNDPRIIKWIIQGLRLEPKTRDESRSLLKAISNRFKHIDTTILTENELYKKLSEMQI
;
A
#
# COMPACT_ATOMS: atom_id res chain seq x y z
N MET A 1 -8.98 -15.32 -12.05
CA MET A 1 -9.26 -16.23 -10.92
C MET A 1 -9.55 -15.32 -9.75
N THR A 2 -10.76 -15.41 -9.22
CA THR A 2 -11.34 -14.29 -8.48
C THR A 2 -11.06 -14.44 -6.99
N ILE A 3 -10.27 -13.55 -6.36
CA ILE A 3 -10.27 -13.49 -4.89
C ILE A 3 -11.57 -12.80 -4.50
N ARG A 4 -12.57 -13.64 -4.22
CA ARG A 4 -13.88 -13.18 -3.80
C ARG A 4 -13.80 -12.91 -2.32
N THR A 5 -13.67 -11.64 -1.96
CA THR A 5 -13.33 -11.33 -0.59
C THR A 5 -14.53 -11.40 0.33
N ASN A 6 -14.22 -11.81 1.55
CA ASN A 6 -15.12 -11.85 2.68
C ASN A 6 -15.00 -10.53 3.41
N LYS A 7 -16.05 -9.73 3.56
CA LYS A 7 -16.09 -8.60 4.51
C LYS A 7 -16.76 -9.08 5.80
N ILE A 8 -16.08 -8.98 6.95
CA ILE A 8 -16.73 -9.24 8.24
C ILE A 8 -17.45 -7.95 8.66
N THR A 9 -18.75 -8.01 8.88
CA THR A 9 -19.52 -6.90 9.47
C THR A 9 -19.15 -6.71 10.94
N LYS A 10 -19.60 -5.61 11.55
CA LYS A 10 -19.50 -5.41 13.01
C LYS A 10 -20.13 -6.55 13.83
N SER A 11 -21.03 -7.34 13.22
CA SER A 11 -21.68 -8.50 13.83
C SER A 11 -20.97 -9.83 13.57
N GLY A 12 -19.76 -9.84 12.99
CA GLY A 12 -19.03 -11.07 12.68
C GLY A 12 -19.48 -11.78 11.39
N LYS A 13 -20.52 -11.27 10.71
CA LYS A 13 -21.06 -11.90 9.49
C LYS A 13 -20.13 -11.68 8.31
N VAL A 14 -19.78 -12.76 7.63
CA VAL A 14 -18.99 -12.75 6.40
C VAL A 14 -19.89 -12.40 5.20
N ILE A 15 -19.56 -11.32 4.50
CA ILE A 15 -20.17 -10.89 3.25
C ILE A 15 -19.19 -11.20 2.13
N TYR A 16 -19.56 -12.15 1.28
CA TYR A 16 -18.78 -12.46 0.10
C TYR A 16 -19.16 -11.50 -1.03
N LYS A 17 -18.19 -10.89 -1.70
CA LYS A 17 -18.42 -10.07 -2.91
C LYS A 17 -17.83 -10.76 -4.14
N GLY A 18 -18.59 -10.78 -5.23
CA GLY A 18 -18.15 -11.29 -6.53
C GLY A 18 -18.82 -10.53 -7.68
N HIS A 19 -18.30 -10.69 -8.90
CA HIS A 19 -18.85 -10.04 -10.09
C HIS A 19 -20.23 -10.59 -10.44
N GLY A 20 -21.25 -9.73 -10.43
CA GLY A 20 -22.53 -9.89 -11.14
C GLY A 20 -23.50 -10.97 -10.66
N ASN A 21 -23.04 -12.01 -9.96
CA ASN A 21 -23.84 -13.19 -9.63
C ASN A 21 -23.76 -13.58 -8.14
N ILE A 22 -24.79 -14.30 -7.68
CA ILE A 22 -24.77 -15.00 -6.40
C ILE A 22 -23.65 -16.04 -6.45
N LEU A 23 -22.80 -16.03 -5.42
CA LEU A 23 -21.67 -16.93 -5.27
C LEU A 23 -22.10 -18.37 -5.04
N THR A 24 -21.51 -19.31 -5.79
CA THR A 24 -21.70 -20.75 -5.53
C THR A 24 -21.03 -21.16 -4.22
N ALA A 25 -21.40 -22.34 -3.70
CA ALA A 25 -20.81 -22.88 -2.47
C ALA A 25 -19.30 -23.14 -2.63
N GLU A 26 -18.88 -23.62 -3.80
CA GLU A 26 -17.48 -23.92 -4.13
C GLU A 26 -16.64 -22.64 -4.19
N GLU A 27 -17.21 -21.56 -4.72
CA GLU A 27 -16.54 -20.27 -4.81
C GLU A 27 -16.35 -19.64 -3.43
N LYS A 28 -17.35 -19.78 -2.54
CA LYS A 28 -17.23 -19.37 -1.13
C LYS A 28 -16.14 -20.17 -0.41
N LYS A 29 -16.14 -21.49 -0.58
CA LYS A 29 -15.12 -22.38 0.02
C LYS A 29 -13.71 -22.03 -0.47
N ARG A 30 -13.55 -21.70 -1.75
CA ARG A 30 -12.26 -21.28 -2.31
C ARG A 30 -11.81 -19.94 -1.73
N ALA A 31 -12.71 -18.97 -1.64
CA ALA A 31 -12.44 -17.69 -0.99
C ALA A 31 -12.00 -17.85 0.47
N ASP A 32 -12.66 -18.74 1.22
CA ASP A 32 -12.30 -19.03 2.61
C ASP A 32 -10.89 -19.63 2.73
N LEU A 33 -10.55 -20.58 1.86
CA LEU A 33 -9.23 -21.20 1.83
C LEU A 33 -8.14 -20.19 1.50
N GLU A 34 -8.33 -19.38 0.45
CA GLU A 34 -7.37 -18.33 0.06
C GLU A 34 -7.20 -17.29 1.16
N TYR A 35 -8.29 -16.96 1.86
CA TYR A 35 -8.25 -16.04 2.98
C TYR A 35 -7.47 -16.62 4.17
N ALA A 36 -7.68 -17.90 4.50
CA ALA A 36 -6.94 -18.59 5.55
C ALA A 36 -5.44 -18.68 5.24
N GLU A 37 -5.06 -18.90 3.97
CA GLU A 37 -3.67 -18.86 3.53
C GLU A 37 -3.03 -17.49 3.76
N LEU A 38 -3.73 -16.42 3.37
CA LEU A 38 -3.27 -15.05 3.57
C LEU A 38 -3.13 -14.71 5.06
N GLU A 39 -4.10 -15.11 5.88
CA GLU A 39 -4.05 -14.89 7.33
C GLU A 39 -2.85 -15.59 7.97
N LYS A 40 -2.61 -16.86 7.61
CA LYS A 40 -1.43 -17.61 8.08
C LYS A 40 -0.13 -16.92 7.68
N SER A 41 -0.02 -16.49 6.41
CA SER A 41 1.15 -15.77 5.91
C SER A 41 1.42 -14.53 6.76
N ILE A 42 0.38 -13.76 7.07
CA ILE A 42 0.56 -12.50 7.76
C ILE A 42 0.79 -12.67 9.25
N GLN A 43 0.16 -13.66 9.88
CA GLN A 43 0.50 -14.04 11.25
C GLN A 43 1.97 -14.47 11.35
N ALA A 44 2.48 -15.25 10.40
CA ALA A 44 3.89 -15.63 10.38
C ALA A 44 4.82 -14.41 10.25
N VAL A 45 4.45 -13.42 9.43
CA VAL A 45 5.18 -12.16 9.30
C VAL A 45 5.13 -11.35 10.59
N ALA A 46 3.97 -11.25 11.23
CA ALA A 46 3.82 -10.56 12.50
C ALA A 46 4.70 -11.20 13.59
N LEU A 47 4.71 -12.54 13.69
CA LEU A 47 5.58 -13.28 14.61
C LEU A 47 7.06 -13.01 14.36
N LYS A 48 7.48 -13.01 13.09
CA LYS A 48 8.86 -12.66 12.69
C LYS A 48 9.21 -11.24 13.12
N LEU A 49 8.34 -10.27 12.84
CA LEU A 49 8.55 -8.86 13.21
C LEU A 49 8.61 -8.66 14.73
N THR A 50 7.83 -9.43 15.49
CA THR A 50 7.89 -9.44 16.95
C THR A 50 9.20 -10.03 17.46
N LYS A 51 9.65 -11.15 16.87
CA LYS A 51 10.97 -11.76 17.18
C LYS A 51 12.13 -10.80 16.86
N ASP A 52 12.01 -10.04 15.78
CA ASP A 52 12.99 -9.02 15.37
C ASP A 52 12.88 -7.72 16.19
N ASN A 53 12.00 -7.67 17.20
CA ASN A 53 11.75 -6.52 18.07
C ASN A 53 11.27 -5.26 17.32
N LEU A 54 10.64 -5.43 16.16
CA LEU A 54 10.11 -4.34 15.32
C LEU A 54 8.62 -4.07 15.58
N LEU A 55 7.92 -5.09 16.06
CA LEU A 55 6.50 -5.07 16.40
C LEU A 55 6.34 -5.55 17.84
N THR A 56 5.55 -4.85 18.64
CA THR A 56 5.23 -5.26 20.01
C THR A 56 3.97 -6.14 20.04
N PRO A 57 3.69 -6.86 21.13
CA PRO A 57 2.46 -7.64 21.28
C PRO A 57 1.17 -6.79 21.15
N ASP A 58 1.24 -5.51 21.50
CA ASP A 58 0.18 -4.52 21.30
C ASP A 58 0.21 -3.86 19.91
N ALA A 59 0.85 -4.49 18.91
CA ALA A 59 0.93 -4.06 17.52
C ALA A 59 1.55 -2.66 17.28
N LYS A 60 2.29 -2.11 18.27
CA LYS A 60 3.07 -0.89 18.09
C LYS A 60 4.32 -1.20 17.28
N LYS A 61 4.68 -0.25 16.41
CA LYS A 61 5.77 -0.40 15.44
C LYS A 61 6.92 0.48 15.89
N LYS A 62 8.09 -0.11 16.14
CA LYS A 62 9.30 0.66 16.48
C LYS A 62 9.89 1.36 15.26
N ASP A 63 9.98 0.64 14.14
CA ASP A 63 10.34 1.17 12.83
C ASP A 63 9.19 0.89 11.87
N ALA A 64 8.25 1.82 11.78
CA ALA A 64 7.05 1.66 10.96
C ALA A 64 7.38 1.40 9.49
N LEU A 65 8.42 2.04 8.94
CA LEU A 65 8.80 1.87 7.54
C LEU A 65 9.34 0.46 7.30
N LYS A 66 10.23 -0.04 8.16
CA LYS A 66 10.76 -1.41 8.04
C LYS A 66 9.67 -2.46 8.24
N VAL A 67 8.76 -2.25 9.19
CA VAL A 67 7.60 -3.13 9.43
C VAL A 67 6.74 -3.23 8.17
N TRP A 68 6.30 -2.08 7.65
CA TRP A 68 5.43 -2.05 6.48
C TRP A 68 6.15 -2.54 5.22
N HIS A 69 7.43 -2.24 5.03
CA HIS A 69 8.21 -2.78 3.90
C HIS A 69 8.28 -4.31 3.94
N THR A 70 8.48 -4.90 5.12
CA THR A 70 8.50 -6.36 5.29
C THR A 70 7.13 -6.97 4.98
N ILE A 71 6.05 -6.39 5.50
CA ILE A 71 4.68 -6.83 5.20
C ILE A 71 4.39 -6.73 3.69
N GLY A 72 4.81 -5.63 3.06
CA GLY A 72 4.61 -5.40 1.64
C GLY A 72 5.28 -6.45 0.75
N LYS A 73 6.49 -6.90 1.10
CA LYS A 73 7.18 -7.97 0.35
C LYS A 73 6.40 -9.28 0.37
N GLU A 74 5.87 -9.64 1.53
CA GLU A 74 5.15 -10.89 1.73
C GLU A 74 3.79 -10.86 1.02
N LEU A 75 3.12 -9.71 1.06
CA LEU A 75 1.93 -9.46 0.25
C LEU A 75 2.21 -9.53 -1.25
N ASP A 76 3.33 -8.99 -1.72
CA ASP A 76 3.68 -9.06 -3.14
C ASP A 76 3.93 -10.51 -3.58
N ILE A 77 4.65 -11.31 -2.79
CA ILE A 77 4.83 -12.74 -3.02
C ILE A 77 3.48 -13.49 -3.07
N PHE A 78 2.58 -13.21 -2.12
CA PHE A 78 1.26 -13.82 -2.08
C PHE A 78 0.42 -13.47 -3.32
N LEU A 79 0.35 -12.18 -3.67
CA LEU A 79 -0.50 -11.70 -4.76
C LEU A 79 0.04 -12.07 -6.14
N ASN A 80 1.37 -12.13 -6.32
CA ASN A 80 1.98 -12.58 -7.57
C ASN A 80 1.62 -14.04 -7.90
N LYS A 81 1.31 -14.87 -6.89
CA LYS A 81 0.82 -16.25 -7.10
C LYS A 81 -0.65 -16.32 -7.49
N LYS A 82 -1.47 -15.31 -7.16
CA LYS A 82 -2.94 -15.40 -7.24
C LYS A 82 -3.58 -14.65 -8.42
N ARG A 83 -2.80 -13.91 -9.23
CA ARG A 83 -3.23 -13.17 -10.44
C ARG A 83 -4.66 -12.59 -10.33
N LEU A 84 -4.76 -11.50 -9.58
CA LEU A 84 -6.02 -10.77 -9.40
C LEU A 84 -6.41 -9.96 -10.64
N ASP A 85 -7.70 -9.88 -10.90
CA ASP A 85 -8.24 -8.84 -11.77
C ASP A 85 -8.43 -7.51 -11.00
N ILE A 86 -8.79 -6.44 -11.72
CA ILE A 86 -8.86 -5.08 -11.19
C ILE A 86 -9.94 -4.94 -10.10
N GLU A 87 -11.11 -5.58 -10.25
CA GLU A 87 -12.21 -5.45 -9.28
C GLU A 87 -11.91 -6.28 -8.03
N ASP A 88 -11.28 -7.44 -8.18
CA ASP A 88 -10.84 -8.27 -7.06
C ASP A 88 -9.72 -7.61 -6.27
N GLU A 89 -8.76 -6.99 -6.95
CA GLU A 89 -7.71 -6.24 -6.27
C GLU A 89 -8.30 -5.12 -5.41
N LYS A 90 -9.30 -4.40 -5.93
CA LYS A 90 -10.02 -3.37 -5.16
C LYS A 90 -10.72 -3.95 -3.94
N ASN A 91 -11.44 -5.07 -4.09
CA ASN A 91 -12.14 -5.74 -3.00
C ASN A 91 -11.16 -6.33 -1.96
N PHE A 92 -10.01 -6.85 -2.42
CA PHE A 92 -8.91 -7.35 -1.60
C PHE A 92 -8.42 -6.30 -0.63
N TRP A 93 -8.06 -5.12 -1.14
CA TRP A 93 -7.55 -4.03 -0.32
C TRP A 93 -8.58 -3.54 0.70
N GLU A 94 -9.86 -3.40 0.32
CA GLU A 94 -10.92 -3.02 1.26
C GLU A 94 -11.11 -4.03 2.41
N THR A 95 -10.89 -5.31 2.12
CA THR A 95 -11.12 -6.41 3.06
C THR A 95 -9.96 -6.59 4.05
N LEU A 96 -8.74 -6.29 3.60
CA LEU A 96 -7.54 -6.47 4.38
C LEU A 96 -7.54 -5.64 5.67
N TYR A 97 -8.18 -4.47 5.63
CA TYR A 97 -8.31 -3.60 6.78
C TYR A 97 -9.38 -4.08 7.78
N GLY A 98 -9.00 -4.15 9.05
CA GLY A 98 -9.89 -4.54 10.15
C GLY A 98 -9.83 -6.02 10.52
N ARG A 99 -8.99 -6.81 9.87
CA ARG A 99 -8.90 -8.26 10.11
C ARG A 99 -7.70 -8.69 10.93
N TRP A 100 -6.65 -7.87 11.02
CA TRP A 100 -5.36 -8.29 11.57
C TRP A 100 -4.92 -7.48 12.79
N PRO A 101 -5.49 -7.78 13.98
CA PRO A 101 -5.12 -7.13 15.23
C PRO A 101 -3.62 -7.23 15.53
N ALA A 102 -2.95 -8.28 15.06
CA ALA A 102 -1.51 -8.46 15.19
C ALA A 102 -0.70 -7.31 14.57
N ILE A 103 -1.23 -6.64 13.53
CA ILE A 103 -0.53 -5.57 12.81
C ILE A 103 -1.26 -4.23 12.96
N HIS A 104 -2.58 -4.24 13.15
CA HIS A 104 -3.39 -3.04 13.26
C HIS A 104 -4.46 -3.22 14.34
N ILE A 105 -4.41 -2.41 15.39
CA ILE A 105 -5.39 -2.47 16.49
C ILE A 105 -6.75 -1.97 16.00
N GLY A 106 -7.77 -2.80 16.18
CA GLY A 106 -9.17 -2.43 16.01
C GLY A 106 -9.69 -2.41 14.56
N LEU A 107 -11.01 -2.49 14.44
CA LEU A 107 -11.72 -2.28 13.19
C LEU A 107 -11.64 -0.79 12.81
N PRO A 108 -11.39 -0.45 11.54
CA PRO A 108 -11.40 0.95 11.12
C PRO A 108 -12.78 1.56 11.38
N LYS A 109 -12.81 2.73 12.03
CA LYS A 109 -14.04 3.46 12.35
C LYS A 109 -14.81 3.90 11.10
N PHE A 110 -14.11 4.04 9.97
CA PHE A 110 -14.63 4.50 8.69
C PHE A 110 -14.21 3.57 7.55
N ARG A 111 -14.91 3.64 6.41
CA ARG A 111 -14.49 2.96 5.18
C ARG A 111 -13.10 3.49 4.78
N ILE A 112 -12.14 2.59 4.60
CA ILE A 112 -10.81 2.94 4.12
C ILE A 112 -10.85 2.92 2.60
N TYR A 113 -10.63 4.08 2.00
CA TYR A 113 -10.46 4.21 0.56
C TYR A 113 -9.14 3.56 0.13
N SER A 114 -9.12 2.95 -1.05
CA SER A 114 -7.94 2.28 -1.61
C SER A 114 -6.71 3.19 -1.70
N THR A 115 -6.90 4.51 -1.83
CA THR A 115 -5.84 5.52 -1.88
C THR A 115 -5.15 5.81 -0.54
N ARG A 116 -5.70 5.33 0.58
CA ARG A 116 -5.14 5.49 1.93
C ARG A 116 -4.93 4.15 2.63
N ASN A 117 -4.69 3.10 1.85
CA ASN A 117 -4.56 1.74 2.34
C ASN A 117 -3.08 1.42 2.61
N ASP A 118 -2.67 1.31 3.89
CA ASP A 118 -1.29 1.03 4.29
C ASP A 118 -0.74 -0.27 3.69
N PHE A 119 -1.56 -1.32 3.54
CA PHE A 119 -1.11 -2.58 2.94
C PHE A 119 -0.85 -2.43 1.44
N LYS A 120 -1.71 -1.68 0.73
CA LYS A 120 -1.48 -1.37 -0.68
C LYS A 120 -0.20 -0.55 -0.86
N THR A 121 -0.06 0.53 -0.08
CA THR A 121 1.15 1.36 -0.04
C THR A 121 2.39 0.53 0.30
N ALA A 122 2.29 -0.40 1.25
CA ALA A 122 3.38 -1.28 1.65
C ALA A 122 3.84 -2.16 0.49
N ARG A 123 2.90 -2.78 -0.22
CA ARG A 123 3.21 -3.59 -1.41
C ARG A 123 3.87 -2.76 -2.51
N GLU A 124 3.34 -1.57 -2.81
CA GLU A 124 3.91 -0.68 -3.83
C GLU A 124 5.36 -0.31 -3.50
N LEU A 125 5.64 0.03 -2.24
CA LEU A 125 6.98 0.43 -1.79
C LEU A 125 7.93 -0.76 -1.63
N ALA A 126 7.42 -1.98 -1.38
CA ALA A 126 8.25 -3.18 -1.22
C ALA A 126 9.11 -3.52 -2.44
N ARG A 127 8.76 -2.97 -3.61
CA ARG A 127 9.51 -3.09 -4.87
C ARG A 127 10.84 -2.34 -4.87
N PHE A 128 11.02 -1.41 -3.93
CA PHE A 128 12.24 -0.60 -3.79
C PHE A 128 13.10 -1.05 -2.61
N ASN A 129 14.38 -0.68 -2.60
CA ASN A 129 15.27 -1.04 -1.51
C ASN A 129 14.93 -0.24 -0.25
N LEU A 130 14.88 -0.91 0.91
CA LEU A 130 14.56 -0.25 2.19
C LEU A 130 15.52 0.90 2.52
N LYS A 131 16.81 0.79 2.19
CA LYS A 131 17.79 1.85 2.44
C LYS A 131 17.48 3.11 1.63
N GLU A 132 17.05 2.94 0.38
CA GLU A 132 16.63 4.04 -0.49
C GLU A 132 15.36 4.70 0.05
N LEU A 133 14.37 3.91 0.46
CA LEU A 133 13.15 4.42 1.06
C LEU A 133 13.42 5.21 2.35
N LYS A 134 14.36 4.72 3.18
CA LYS A 134 14.77 5.39 4.42
C LYS A 134 15.45 6.73 4.18
N ARG A 135 16.21 6.88 3.09
CA ARG A 135 16.81 8.16 2.70
C ARG A 135 15.77 9.22 2.35
N VAL A 136 14.63 8.81 1.77
CA VAL A 136 13.54 9.74 1.46
C VAL A 136 12.80 10.18 2.72
N GLY A 137 12.53 9.24 3.65
CA GLY A 137 12.04 9.58 4.97
C GLY A 137 11.12 8.52 5.61
N SER A 138 10.27 8.98 6.53
CA SER A 138 9.44 8.09 7.37
C SER A 138 8.28 7.44 6.62
N TRP A 139 7.67 6.41 7.23
CA TRP A 139 6.43 5.80 6.72
C TRP A 139 5.31 6.84 6.52
N GLY A 140 5.17 7.78 7.46
CA GLY A 140 4.15 8.83 7.38
C GLY A 140 4.28 9.68 6.12
N LEU A 141 5.53 10.03 5.76
CA LEU A 141 5.85 10.76 4.53
C LEU A 141 5.51 9.91 3.29
N TRP A 142 5.92 8.65 3.27
CA TRP A 142 5.61 7.75 2.16
C TRP A 142 4.12 7.60 1.90
N ARG A 143 3.29 7.55 2.95
CA ARG A 143 1.83 7.58 2.78
C ARG A 143 1.35 8.87 2.11
N GLU A 144 1.91 10.02 2.49
CA GLU A 144 1.56 11.31 1.87
C GLU A 144 1.94 11.30 0.39
N ILE A 145 3.16 10.86 0.05
CA ILE A 145 3.64 10.70 -1.34
C ILE A 145 2.71 9.82 -2.17
N ILE A 146 2.43 8.60 -1.70
CA ILE A 146 1.61 7.61 -2.44
C ILE A 146 0.13 8.01 -2.49
N SER A 147 -0.37 8.77 -1.52
CA SER A 147 -1.74 9.29 -1.54
C SER A 147 -1.95 10.40 -2.58
N CYS A 148 -0.86 11.02 -3.07
CA CYS A 148 -0.94 12.02 -4.13
C CYS A 148 -1.25 11.33 -5.47
N LYS A 149 -2.49 11.50 -5.97
CA LYS A 149 -2.95 10.90 -7.23
C LYS A 149 -2.01 11.14 -8.41
N ARG A 150 -1.43 12.35 -8.50
CA ARG A 150 -0.50 12.72 -9.59
C ARG A 150 0.82 11.96 -9.52
N ILE A 151 1.26 11.56 -8.34
CA ILE A 151 2.48 10.77 -8.14
C ILE A 151 2.17 9.29 -8.33
N ASN A 152 1.09 8.79 -7.71
CA ASN A 152 0.75 7.37 -7.74
C ASN A 152 0.37 6.86 -9.15
N ASN A 153 -0.17 7.73 -10.00
CA ASN A 153 -0.54 7.36 -11.36
C ASN A 153 0.67 7.11 -12.29
N ASP A 154 1.88 7.52 -11.90
CA ASP A 154 3.08 7.36 -12.74
C ASP A 154 4.28 6.88 -11.91
N PRO A 155 4.61 5.57 -11.96
CA PRO A 155 5.71 4.99 -11.20
C PRO A 155 7.07 5.64 -11.43
N ARG A 156 7.27 6.32 -12.58
CA ARG A 156 8.51 7.03 -12.90
C ARG A 156 8.71 8.23 -11.97
N ILE A 157 7.64 8.85 -11.48
CA ILE A 157 7.74 9.95 -10.51
C ILE A 157 8.21 9.42 -9.15
N ILE A 158 7.72 8.25 -8.71
CA ILE A 158 8.21 7.60 -7.47
C ILE A 158 9.69 7.25 -7.61
N LYS A 159 10.08 6.67 -8.75
CA LYS A 159 11.49 6.38 -9.06
C LYS A 159 12.34 7.65 -9.03
N TRP A 160 11.86 8.74 -9.62
CA TRP A 160 12.53 10.04 -9.57
C TRP A 160 12.62 10.58 -8.14
N ILE A 161 11.60 10.45 -7.30
CA ILE A 161 11.65 10.86 -5.88
C ILE A 161 12.75 10.08 -5.14
N ILE A 162 12.84 8.77 -5.36
CA ILE A 162 13.85 7.90 -4.73
C ILE A 162 15.27 8.24 -5.20
N GLN A 163 15.43 8.48 -6.50
CA GLN A 163 16.75 8.77 -7.12
C GLN A 163 17.19 10.22 -6.93
N GLY A 164 16.24 11.15 -6.97
CA GLY A 164 16.43 12.58 -7.19
C GLY A 164 16.28 13.46 -5.95
N LEU A 165 15.76 12.94 -4.83
CA LEU A 165 15.87 13.66 -3.56
C LEU A 165 17.33 13.66 -3.08
N ARG A 166 18.07 14.66 -3.55
CA ARG A 166 19.34 15.15 -2.96
C ARG A 166 19.10 15.94 -1.67
N LEU A 167 17.90 16.49 -1.52
CA LEU A 167 17.44 17.16 -0.31
C LEU A 167 16.57 16.16 0.44
N GLU A 168 17.09 15.58 1.51
CA GLU A 168 16.21 14.98 2.51
C GLU A 168 15.21 16.07 2.92
N PRO A 169 13.89 15.89 2.72
CA PRO A 169 12.94 16.76 3.42
C PRO A 169 13.15 16.47 4.91
N LYS A 170 13.85 17.38 5.58
CA LYS A 170 14.14 17.32 7.02
C LYS A 170 12.85 17.41 7.81
N THR A 171 11.81 18.01 7.22
CA THR A 171 10.52 18.20 7.85
C THR A 171 9.35 17.74 6.99
N ARG A 172 8.22 17.47 7.66
CA ARG A 172 6.94 17.18 7.03
C ARG A 172 6.43 18.32 6.15
N ASP A 173 6.79 19.56 6.47
CA ASP A 173 6.32 20.72 5.70
C ASP A 173 7.11 20.88 4.39
N GLU A 174 8.42 20.61 4.40
CA GLU A 174 9.23 20.55 3.17
C GLU A 174 8.70 19.49 2.20
N SER A 175 8.29 18.33 2.72
CA SER A 175 7.65 17.32 1.87
C SER A 175 6.32 17.79 1.28
N ARG A 176 5.52 18.55 2.02
CA ARG A 176 4.25 19.07 1.50
C ARG A 176 4.46 20.08 0.39
N SER A 177 5.48 20.93 0.50
CA SER A 177 5.86 21.87 -0.56
C SER A 177 6.24 21.15 -1.84
N LEU A 178 7.10 20.12 -1.74
CA LEU A 178 7.45 19.26 -2.88
C LEU A 178 6.21 18.58 -3.50
N LEU A 179 5.37 17.94 -2.68
CA LEU A 179 4.16 17.26 -3.15
C LEU A 179 3.20 18.23 -3.85
N LYS A 180 3.07 19.45 -3.32
CA LYS A 180 2.27 20.52 -3.92
C LYS A 180 2.88 21.01 -5.22
N ALA A 181 4.20 21.18 -5.29
CA ALA A 181 4.91 21.56 -6.51
C ALA A 181 4.70 20.54 -7.63
N ILE A 182 4.90 19.24 -7.35
CA ILE A 182 4.64 18.15 -8.29
C ILE A 182 3.17 18.16 -8.73
N SER A 183 2.24 18.22 -7.78
CA SER A 183 0.81 18.21 -8.09
C SER A 183 0.39 19.39 -8.95
N ASN A 184 0.95 20.58 -8.72
CA ASN A 184 0.68 21.78 -9.51
C ASN A 184 1.29 21.69 -10.91
N ARG A 185 2.56 21.24 -11.00
CA ARG A 185 3.28 21.09 -12.26
C ARG A 185 2.55 20.18 -13.24
N PHE A 186 1.92 19.11 -12.75
CA PHE A 186 1.19 18.14 -13.56
C PHE A 186 -0.34 18.23 -13.40
N LYS A 187 -0.87 19.36 -12.95
CA LYS A 187 -2.31 19.53 -12.71
C LYS A 187 -3.15 19.25 -13.95
N HIS A 188 -2.66 19.65 -15.12
CA HIS A 188 -3.34 19.55 -16.42
C HIS A 188 -2.56 18.71 -17.44
N ILE A 189 -1.58 17.92 -16.98
CA ILE A 189 -0.74 17.11 -17.85
C ILE A 189 -0.98 15.65 -17.47
N ASP A 190 -1.35 14.83 -18.46
CA ASP A 190 -1.22 13.39 -18.33
C ASP A 190 0.26 13.03 -18.46
N THR A 191 0.90 12.62 -17.37
CA THR A 191 2.34 12.36 -17.37
C THR A 191 2.70 11.15 -18.21
N THR A 192 1.75 10.26 -18.51
CA THR A 192 1.98 9.05 -19.31
C THR A 192 2.35 9.36 -20.76
N ILE A 193 1.97 10.54 -21.29
CA ILE A 193 2.31 10.97 -22.65
C ILE A 193 3.75 11.52 -22.75
N LEU A 194 4.38 11.84 -21.61
CA LEU A 194 5.73 12.36 -21.56
C LEU A 194 6.74 11.21 -21.66
N THR A 195 7.82 11.43 -22.41
CA THR A 195 9.01 10.57 -22.31
C THR A 195 9.66 10.70 -20.93
N GLU A 196 10.50 9.72 -20.55
CA GLU A 196 11.20 9.77 -19.25
C GLU A 196 12.04 11.06 -19.11
N ASN A 197 12.76 11.43 -20.17
CA ASN A 197 13.58 12.64 -20.18
C ASN A 197 12.75 13.92 -20.01
N GLU A 198 11.61 14.05 -20.69
CA GLU A 198 10.74 15.21 -20.56
C GLU A 198 10.11 15.30 -19.16
N LEU A 199 9.66 14.16 -18.63
CA LEU A 199 9.11 14.08 -17.28
C LEU A 199 10.15 14.53 -16.25
N TYR A 200 11.36 13.98 -16.33
CA TYR A 200 12.44 14.28 -15.38
C TYR A 200 12.92 15.72 -15.52
N LYS A 201 13.02 16.25 -16.74
CA LYS A 201 13.31 17.67 -16.96
C LYS A 201 12.25 18.56 -16.29
N LYS A 202 10.96 18.27 -16.49
CA LYS A 202 9.87 19.03 -15.86
C LYS A 202 9.87 18.96 -14.35
N LEU A 203 10.31 17.85 -13.77
CA LEU A 203 10.48 17.67 -12.32
C LEU A 203 11.68 18.47 -11.80
N SER A 204 12.82 18.44 -12.50
CA SER A 204 14.02 19.18 -12.10
C SER A 204 13.90 20.70 -12.21
N GLU A 205 13.03 21.20 -13.09
CA GLU A 205 12.72 22.63 -13.25
C GLU A 205 11.80 23.20 -12.14
N MET A 206 11.29 22.35 -11.24
CA MET A 206 10.47 22.82 -10.12
C MET A 206 11.37 23.57 -9.11
N GLN A 207 11.07 24.84 -8.86
CA GLN A 207 11.58 25.52 -7.67
C GLN A 207 10.82 24.97 -6.45
N ILE A 208 11.55 24.35 -5.52
CA ILE A 208 11.02 23.77 -4.27
C ILE A 208 11.47 24.64 -3.10
#